data_AF-A0A497D777-F1
#
_entry.id   AF-A0A497D777-F1
#
_cell.length_a   1.000
_cell.length_b   1.000
_cell.length_c   1.000
_cell.angle_alpha   90.00
_cell.angle_beta   90.00
_cell.angle_gamma   90.00
#
_symmetry.space_group_name_H-M   'P 1'
#
loop_
_entity.id
_entity.type
_entity.pdbx_description
1 polymer ?
#
loop_
_entity_poly.entity_id
_entity_poly.type
_entity_poly.pdbx_seq_one_letter_code
_entity_poly.pdbx_strand_id
1 'polypeptide(L)'
;MFNVLKKFLGDKATRDLKELNPILKKIQDAYKTISQLSNDELRAKTDEFREGIAQNIAEEEKEIAQLKARISDDTQIDVNEKEEIYRRIDKINNRIYEKTEEELNRILPEAFAVVREASKRTTTLRHFDCQILGGIVLHQGCISEMVTGEGKT
;
A
#
# COMPACT_ATOMS: atom_id res chain seq x y z
N MET A 1 17.15 33.66 18.98
CA MET A 1 16.28 32.80 19.81
C MET A 1 15.63 31.63 19.03
N PHE A 2 15.59 31.64 17.69
CA PHE A 2 15.01 30.55 16.87
C PHE A 2 15.83 29.24 16.80
N ASN A 3 17.14 29.27 17.04
CA ASN A 3 18.02 28.09 16.91
C ASN A 3 17.92 27.09 18.07
N VAL A 4 17.38 27.48 19.23
CA VAL A 4 17.24 26.58 20.39
C VAL A 4 15.97 25.73 20.27
N LEU A 5 14.87 26.30 19.76
CA LEU A 5 13.63 25.57 19.51
C LEU A 5 13.77 24.54 18.38
N LYS A 6 14.46 24.89 17.28
CA LYS A 6 14.78 23.95 16.18
C LYS A 6 15.66 22.79 16.63
N LYS A 7 16.59 23.02 17.57
CA LYS A 7 17.42 21.96 18.16
C LYS A 7 16.63 21.00 19.07
N PHE A 8 15.51 21.45 19.64
CA PHE A 8 14.66 20.63 20.52
C PHE A 8 13.49 19.94 19.78
N LEU A 9 12.94 20.52 18.72
CA LEU A 9 11.82 19.94 17.94
C LEU A 9 12.23 19.22 16.63
N GLY A 10 13.47 19.40 16.17
CA GLY A 10 13.92 18.93 14.85
C GLY A 10 13.28 19.71 13.69
N ASP A 11 13.82 19.54 12.48
CA ASP A 11 13.13 19.99 11.26
C ASP A 11 12.10 18.95 10.79
N LYS A 12 11.29 19.33 9.79
CA LYS A 12 10.25 18.44 9.25
C LYS A 12 10.85 17.14 8.73
N ALA A 13 11.94 17.21 7.97
CA ALA A 13 12.61 16.05 7.41
C ALA A 13 13.06 15.05 8.50
N THR A 14 13.64 15.55 9.60
CA THR A 14 14.06 14.72 10.74
C THR A 14 12.86 14.00 11.38
N ARG A 15 11.70 14.67 11.46
CA ARG A 15 10.48 14.09 12.01
C ARG A 15 9.89 13.03 11.08
N ASP A 16 9.79 13.34 9.80
CA ASP A 16 9.30 12.42 8.77
C ASP A 16 10.18 11.15 8.78
N LEU A 17 11.51 11.28 8.79
CA LEU A 17 12.41 10.14 8.92
C LEU A 17 12.20 9.33 10.22
N LYS A 18 11.92 10.01 11.34
CA LYS A 18 11.63 9.33 12.62
C LYS A 18 10.36 8.47 12.54
N GLU A 19 9.37 8.90 11.76
CA GLU A 19 8.12 8.16 11.53
C GLU A 19 8.31 7.01 10.53
N LEU A 20 9.17 7.18 9.53
CA LEU A 20 9.44 6.16 8.51
C LEU A 20 10.41 5.08 8.97
N ASN A 21 11.36 5.40 9.85
CA ASN A 21 12.37 4.47 10.35
C ASN A 21 11.80 3.16 10.96
N PRO A 22 10.72 3.20 11.77
CA PRO A 22 10.03 1.99 12.22
C PRO A 22 9.54 1.10 11.06
N ILE A 23 9.03 1.68 9.98
CA ILE A 23 8.55 0.95 8.80
C ILE A 23 9.74 0.35 8.05
N LEU A 24 10.80 1.14 7.83
CA LEU A 24 12.05 0.65 7.24
C LEU A 24 12.62 -0.54 8.02
N LYS A 25 12.61 -0.48 9.35
CA LYS A 25 13.06 -1.58 10.21
C LYS A 25 12.22 -2.84 9.99
N LYS A 26 10.89 -2.72 9.93
CA LYS A 26 10.01 -3.86 9.61
C LYS A 26 10.35 -4.48 8.24
N ILE A 27 10.65 -3.66 7.23
CA ILE A 27 11.08 -4.14 5.90
C ILE A 27 12.41 -4.90 6.01
N GLN A 28 13.38 -4.35 6.73
CA GLN A 28 14.68 -5.00 6.95
C GLN A 28 14.54 -6.32 7.71
N ASP A 29 13.64 -6.39 8.68
CA ASP A 29 13.34 -7.61 9.41
C ASP A 29 12.65 -8.66 8.52
N ALA A 30 11.65 -8.26 7.72
CA ALA A 30 11.01 -9.15 6.74
C ALA A 30 12.02 -9.67 5.70
N TYR A 31 12.95 -8.83 5.25
CA TYR A 31 13.98 -9.19 4.28
C TYR A 31 14.88 -10.34 4.73
N LYS A 32 15.08 -10.55 6.04
CA LYS A 32 15.87 -11.68 6.58
C LYS A 32 15.27 -13.03 6.16
N THR A 33 13.95 -13.12 6.14
CA THR A 33 13.21 -14.31 5.70
C THR A 33 13.08 -14.33 4.18
N ILE A 34 12.62 -13.22 3.58
CA ILE A 34 12.35 -13.14 2.13
C ILE A 34 13.59 -13.44 1.28
N SER A 35 14.78 -13.00 1.71
CA SER A 35 16.03 -13.27 0.98
C SER A 35 16.40 -14.76 0.87
N GLN A 36 15.81 -15.62 1.71
CA GLN A 36 16.05 -17.06 1.72
C GLN A 36 15.10 -17.84 0.81
N LEU A 37 14.03 -17.21 0.31
CA LEU A 37 13.04 -17.87 -0.55
C LEU A 37 13.65 -18.24 -1.91
N SER A 38 13.20 -19.35 -2.49
CA SER A 38 13.44 -19.68 -3.89
C SER A 38 12.76 -18.68 -4.84
N ASN A 39 13.07 -18.76 -6.14
CA ASN A 39 12.43 -17.89 -7.13
C ASN A 39 10.92 -18.13 -7.23
N ASP A 40 10.47 -19.36 -7.05
CA ASP A 40 9.07 -19.71 -7.16
C ASP A 40 8.30 -19.31 -5.90
N GLU A 41 8.89 -19.49 -4.71
CA GLU A 41 8.33 -18.96 -3.46
C GLU A 41 8.24 -17.42 -3.49
N LEU A 42 9.26 -16.74 -4.02
CA LEU A 42 9.24 -15.27 -4.15
C LEU A 42 8.14 -14.80 -5.11
N ARG A 43 7.86 -15.53 -6.18
CA ARG A 43 6.73 -15.24 -7.09
C ARG A 43 5.39 -15.50 -6.40
N ALA A 44 5.27 -16.60 -5.66
CA ALA A 44 4.06 -16.97 -4.95
C ALA A 44 3.61 -15.91 -3.93
N LYS A 45 4.55 -15.16 -3.34
CA LYS A 45 4.21 -14.00 -2.48
C LYS A 45 3.31 -12.98 -3.17
N THR A 46 3.46 -12.77 -4.49
CA THR A 46 2.60 -11.84 -5.23
C THR A 46 1.15 -12.32 -5.26
N ASP A 47 0.95 -13.63 -5.44
CA ASP A 47 -0.39 -14.22 -5.46
C ASP A 47 -1.01 -14.20 -4.05
N GLU A 48 -0.22 -14.50 -3.03
CA GLU A 48 -0.65 -14.38 -1.62
C GLU A 48 -1.13 -12.95 -1.29
N PHE A 49 -0.40 -11.91 -1.71
CA PHE A 49 -0.81 -10.52 -1.48
C PHE A 49 -2.11 -10.17 -2.21
N ARG A 50 -2.26 -10.59 -3.46
CA ARG A 50 -3.49 -10.34 -4.23
C ARG A 50 -4.68 -11.05 -3.60
N GLU A 51 -4.49 -12.30 -3.19
CA GLU A 51 -5.53 -13.08 -2.54
C GLU A 51 -5.93 -12.46 -1.20
N GLY A 52 -4.97 -12.03 -0.38
CA GLY A 52 -5.24 -11.34 0.89
C GLY A 52 -6.08 -10.06 0.70
N ILE A 53 -5.72 -9.23 -0.28
CA ILE A 53 -6.50 -8.02 -0.61
C ILE A 53 -7.91 -8.38 -1.07
N ALA A 54 -8.03 -9.33 -2.01
CA ALA A 54 -9.32 -9.75 -2.55
C ALA A 54 -10.23 -10.35 -1.47
N GLN A 55 -9.69 -11.20 -0.61
CA GLN A 55 -10.43 -11.78 0.52
C GLN A 55 -10.89 -10.68 1.49
N ASN A 56 -10.05 -9.67 1.75
CA ASN A 56 -10.41 -8.58 2.65
C ASN A 56 -11.62 -7.77 2.14
N ILE A 57 -11.81 -7.63 0.83
CA ILE A 57 -12.90 -6.82 0.25
C ILE A 57 -14.06 -7.64 -0.33
N ALA A 58 -14.00 -8.97 -0.25
CA ALA A 58 -14.91 -9.88 -0.95
C ALA A 58 -16.39 -9.68 -0.55
N GLU A 59 -16.66 -9.41 0.72
CA GLU A 59 -18.04 -9.21 1.20
C GLU A 59 -18.64 -7.90 0.66
N GLU A 60 -17.85 -6.83 0.62
CA GLU A 60 -18.26 -5.55 0.03
C GLU A 60 -18.46 -5.65 -1.48
N GLU A 61 -17.56 -6.35 -2.20
CA GLU A 61 -17.72 -6.59 -3.64
C GLU A 61 -18.98 -7.40 -3.94
N LYS A 62 -19.29 -8.41 -3.12
CA LYS A 62 -20.52 -9.18 -3.21
C LYS A 62 -21.77 -8.32 -2.95
N GLU A 63 -21.74 -7.44 -1.94
CA GLU A 63 -22.83 -6.49 -1.67
C GLU A 63 -23.07 -5.58 -2.90
N ILE A 64 -22.00 -5.02 -3.49
CA ILE A 64 -22.09 -4.19 -4.70
C ILE A 64 -22.64 -4.99 -5.88
N ALA A 65 -22.18 -6.23 -6.09
CA ALA A 65 -22.64 -7.07 -7.19
C ALA A 65 -24.15 -7.36 -7.10
N GLN A 66 -24.65 -7.65 -5.90
CA GLN A 66 -26.08 -7.86 -5.65
C GLN A 66 -26.90 -6.58 -5.89
N LEU A 67 -26.40 -5.44 -5.43
CA LEU A 67 -27.05 -4.14 -5.65
C LEU A 67 -27.10 -3.76 -7.14
N LYS A 68 -26.03 -4.03 -7.89
CA LYS A 68 -25.99 -3.81 -9.35
C LYS A 68 -26.94 -4.75 -10.09
N ALA A 69 -27.02 -6.02 -9.69
CA ALA A 69 -27.95 -6.98 -10.26
C ALA A 69 -29.41 -6.54 -10.05
N ARG A 70 -29.76 -6.02 -8.87
CA ARG A 70 -31.10 -5.46 -8.62
C ARG A 70 -31.47 -4.34 -9.59
N ILE A 71 -30.51 -3.46 -9.92
CA ILE A 71 -30.73 -2.38 -10.90
C ILE A 71 -30.89 -2.93 -12.33
N SER A 72 -30.18 -4.00 -12.70
CA SER A 72 -30.26 -4.57 -14.06
C SER A 72 -31.51 -5.41 -14.28
N ASP A 73 -31.94 -6.14 -13.25
CA ASP A 73 -32.97 -7.17 -13.38
C ASP A 73 -34.38 -6.57 -13.26
N ASP A 74 -34.53 -5.49 -12.50
CA ASP A 74 -35.81 -4.79 -12.35
C ASP A 74 -35.96 -3.62 -13.34
N THR A 75 -36.63 -3.90 -14.45
CA THR A 75 -36.93 -2.91 -15.50
C THR A 75 -37.92 -1.81 -15.08
N GLN A 76 -38.59 -1.95 -13.94
CA GLN A 76 -39.57 -0.98 -13.42
C GLN A 76 -39.12 -0.29 -12.13
N ILE A 77 -37.86 -0.46 -11.74
CA ILE A 77 -37.33 0.13 -10.51
C ILE A 77 -37.57 1.64 -10.47
N ASP A 78 -38.12 2.12 -9.35
CA ASP A 78 -38.37 3.54 -9.16
C ASP A 78 -37.05 4.33 -9.17
N VAL A 79 -37.09 5.56 -9.68
CA VAL A 79 -35.91 6.42 -9.79
C VAL A 79 -35.32 6.71 -8.40
N ASN A 80 -36.17 6.91 -7.39
CA ASN A 80 -35.67 7.19 -6.03
C ASN A 80 -34.99 5.96 -5.43
N GLU A 81 -35.56 4.77 -5.63
CA GLU A 81 -34.94 3.51 -5.18
C GLU A 81 -33.58 3.29 -5.85
N LYS A 82 -33.48 3.55 -7.16
CA LYS A 82 -32.21 3.49 -7.89
C LYS A 82 -31.18 4.48 -7.33
N GLU A 83 -31.60 5.70 -6.98
CA GLU A 83 -30.72 6.68 -6.34
C GLU A 83 -30.22 6.21 -4.97
N GLU A 84 -31.08 5.61 -4.14
CA GLU A 84 -30.69 5.03 -2.86
C GLU A 84 -29.66 3.90 -3.02
N ILE A 85 -29.84 3.04 -4.02
CA ILE A 85 -28.89 1.96 -4.33
C ILE A 85 -27.52 2.54 -4.71
N TYR A 86 -27.47 3.56 -5.58
CA TYR A 86 -26.18 4.19 -5.93
C TYR A 86 -25.51 4.84 -4.72
N ARG A 87 -26.26 5.56 -3.88
CA ARG A 87 -25.73 6.12 -2.63
C ARG A 87 -25.18 5.04 -1.70
N ARG A 88 -25.79 3.84 -1.69
CA ARG A 88 -25.29 2.69 -0.94
C ARG A 88 -24.01 2.13 -1.54
N ILE A 89 -23.95 1.99 -2.86
CA ILE A 89 -22.74 1.57 -3.60
C ILE A 89 -21.57 2.51 -3.29
N ASP A 90 -21.78 3.83 -3.31
CA ASP A 90 -20.73 4.80 -3.00
C ASP A 90 -20.19 4.64 -1.58
N LYS A 91 -21.07 4.41 -0.61
CA LYS A 91 -20.66 4.11 0.78
C LYS A 91 -19.88 2.79 0.87
N ILE A 92 -20.22 1.77 0.09
CA ILE A 92 -19.47 0.51 0.05
C ILE A 92 -18.10 0.73 -0.59
N ASN A 93 -18.02 1.47 -1.71
CA ASN A 93 -16.76 1.78 -2.37
C ASN A 93 -15.77 2.50 -1.43
N ASN A 94 -16.26 3.45 -0.63
CA ASN A 94 -15.41 4.10 0.38
C ASN A 94 -14.89 3.10 1.43
N ARG A 95 -15.73 2.16 1.89
CA ARG A 95 -15.28 1.09 2.79
C ARG A 95 -14.26 0.16 2.14
N ILE A 96 -14.43 -0.19 0.87
CA ILE A 96 -13.44 -0.98 0.10
C ILE A 96 -12.11 -0.23 0.05
N TYR A 97 -12.13 1.07 -0.23
CA TYR A 97 -10.94 1.91 -0.27
C TYR A 97 -10.19 1.88 1.06
N GLU A 98 -10.88 2.13 2.17
CA GLU A 98 -10.30 2.13 3.53
C GLU A 98 -9.70 0.75 3.89
N LYS A 99 -10.43 -0.34 3.62
CA LYS A 99 -9.96 -1.72 3.88
C LYS A 99 -8.75 -2.07 3.02
N THR A 100 -8.75 -1.63 1.76
CA THR A 100 -7.62 -1.85 0.86
C THR A 100 -6.40 -1.09 1.34
N GLU A 101 -6.54 0.17 1.76
CA GLU A 101 -5.45 0.96 2.31
C GLU A 101 -4.86 0.33 3.58
N GLU A 102 -5.71 -0.12 4.51
CA GLU A 102 -5.27 -0.84 5.71
C GLU A 102 -4.46 -2.09 5.35
N GLU A 103 -4.96 -2.89 4.43
CA GLU A 103 -4.32 -4.13 4.01
C GLU A 103 -3.00 -3.87 3.27
N LEU A 104 -2.94 -2.86 2.39
CA LEU A 104 -1.72 -2.44 1.72
C LEU A 104 -0.66 -1.99 2.74
N ASN A 105 -1.05 -1.23 3.76
CA ASN A 105 -0.15 -0.81 4.84
C ASN A 105 0.33 -2.00 5.68
N ARG A 106 -0.53 -3.01 5.88
CA ARG A 106 -0.19 -4.25 6.58
C ARG A 106 0.88 -5.05 5.83
N ILE A 107 0.71 -5.24 4.51
CA ILE A 107 1.63 -6.04 3.68
C ILE A 107 2.88 -5.28 3.26
N LEU A 108 2.88 -3.94 3.33
CA LEU A 108 3.98 -3.07 2.87
C LEU A 108 5.37 -3.57 3.28
N PRO A 109 5.64 -3.96 4.54
CA PRO A 109 6.98 -4.39 4.93
C PRO A 109 7.50 -5.60 4.12
N GLU A 110 6.61 -6.56 3.91
CA GLU A 110 6.93 -7.80 3.20
C GLU A 110 6.97 -7.57 1.69
N ALA A 111 6.01 -6.81 1.15
CA ALA A 111 5.97 -6.45 -0.27
C ALA A 111 7.24 -5.71 -0.71
N PHE A 112 7.71 -4.74 0.07
CA PHE A 112 8.97 -4.02 -0.21
C PHE A 112 10.20 -4.93 -0.10
N ALA A 113 10.20 -5.88 0.84
CA ALA A 113 11.26 -6.87 0.94
C ALA A 113 11.30 -7.80 -0.28
N VAL A 114 10.13 -8.21 -0.80
CA VAL A 114 9.99 -9.00 -2.03
C VAL A 114 10.52 -8.23 -3.23
N VAL A 115 10.12 -6.98 -3.42
CA VAL A 115 10.61 -6.13 -4.53
C VAL A 115 12.13 -5.92 -4.43
N ARG A 116 12.65 -5.69 -3.21
CA ARG A 116 14.09 -5.57 -2.97
C ARG A 116 14.85 -6.83 -3.39
N GLU A 117 14.36 -8.01 -3.02
CA GLU A 117 15.00 -9.28 -3.38
C GLU A 117 14.87 -9.58 -4.88
N ALA A 118 13.70 -9.32 -5.46
CA ALA A 118 13.46 -9.50 -6.89
C ALA A 118 14.43 -8.64 -7.72
N SER A 119 14.58 -7.35 -7.39
CA SER A 119 15.52 -6.46 -8.09
C SER A 119 16.96 -6.95 -7.98
N LYS A 120 17.39 -7.38 -6.77
CA LYS A 120 18.74 -7.95 -6.58
C LYS A 120 18.96 -9.18 -7.47
N ARG A 121 17.95 -10.03 -7.66
CA ARG A 121 18.08 -11.25 -8.49
C ARG A 121 18.05 -10.97 -9.98
N THR A 122 17.26 -10.00 -10.43
CA THR A 122 17.02 -9.77 -11.86
C THR A 122 17.93 -8.70 -12.45
N THR A 123 18.21 -7.62 -11.71
CA THR A 123 19.01 -6.48 -12.17
C THR A 123 20.39 -6.44 -11.53
N THR A 124 20.67 -7.31 -10.57
CA THR A 124 21.88 -7.29 -9.71
C THR A 124 22.00 -6.05 -8.80
N LEU A 125 20.97 -5.19 -8.76
CA LEU A 125 20.93 -4.01 -7.90
C LEU A 125 20.06 -4.28 -6.68
N ARG A 126 20.66 -4.18 -5.49
CA ARG A 126 19.93 -4.24 -4.22
C ARG A 126 19.55 -2.82 -3.80
N HIS A 127 18.24 -2.56 -3.66
CA HIS A 127 17.74 -1.27 -3.17
C HIS A 127 18.39 -0.86 -1.84
N PHE A 128 18.95 0.35 -1.81
CA PHE A 128 19.45 1.01 -0.61
C PHE A 128 18.30 1.42 0.32
N ASP A 129 18.63 1.77 1.57
CA ASP A 129 17.62 2.19 2.54
C ASP A 129 16.98 3.53 2.17
N CYS A 130 17.74 4.46 1.56
CA CYS A 130 17.20 5.71 1.03
C CYS A 130 16.14 5.48 -0.06
N GLN A 131 16.35 4.51 -0.94
CA GLN A 131 15.40 4.14 -2.00
C GLN A 131 14.12 3.52 -1.43
N ILE A 132 14.26 2.65 -0.41
CA ILE A 132 13.11 2.09 0.30
C ILE A 132 12.32 3.19 1.01
N LEU A 133 12.98 4.11 1.71
CA LEU A 133 12.34 5.27 2.32
C LEU A 133 11.59 6.09 1.27
N GLY A 134 12.20 6.33 0.12
CA GLY A 134 11.56 7.03 -0.99
C GLY A 134 10.29 6.33 -1.49
N GLY A 135 10.33 5.00 -1.64
CA GLY A 135 9.15 4.23 -1.99
C GLY A 135 8.04 4.27 -0.93
N ILE A 136 8.38 4.28 0.36
CA ILE A 136 7.37 4.42 1.44
C ILE A 136 6.71 5.81 1.36
N VAL A 137 7.49 6.86 1.10
CA VAL A 137 6.97 8.23 0.94
C VAL A 137 6.00 8.30 -0.25
N LEU A 138 6.34 7.68 -1.38
CA LEU A 138 5.46 7.62 -2.55
C LEU A 138 4.17 6.84 -2.26
N HIS A 139 4.27 5.72 -1.54
CA HIS A 139 3.10 4.94 -1.09
C HIS A 139 2.14 5.78 -0.22
N GLN A 140 2.68 6.68 0.60
CA GLN A 140 1.89 7.63 1.41
C GLN A 140 1.32 8.81 0.60
N GLY A 141 1.40 8.78 -0.73
CA GLY A 141 0.91 9.86 -1.60
C GLY A 141 1.73 11.15 -1.51
N CYS A 142 2.95 11.07 -0.96
CA CYS A 142 3.84 12.22 -0.77
C CYS A 142 4.94 12.28 -1.85
N ILE A 143 5.59 13.44 -1.97
CA ILE A 143 6.72 13.63 -2.89
C ILE A 143 8.01 13.19 -2.19
N SER A 144 8.73 12.24 -2.79
CA SER A 144 10.06 11.85 -2.33
C SER A 144 11.14 12.68 -3.03
N GLU A 145 11.86 13.51 -2.26
CA GLU A 145 13.02 14.25 -2.75
C GLU A 145 14.27 13.39 -2.66
N MET A 146 14.87 13.07 -3.82
CA MET A 146 16.11 12.28 -3.91
C MET A 146 17.05 12.90 -4.95
N VAL A 147 18.32 13.06 -4.59
CA VAL A 147 19.32 13.64 -5.49
C VAL A 147 19.56 12.75 -6.72
N THR A 148 20.08 13.34 -7.79
CA THR A 148 20.43 12.59 -9.01
C THR A 148 21.54 11.59 -8.72
N GLY A 149 21.38 10.36 -9.19
CA GLY A 149 22.29 9.25 -8.88
C GLY A 149 21.79 8.29 -7.79
N GLU A 150 20.77 8.67 -7.00
CA GLU A 150 20.22 7.81 -5.93
C GLU A 150 19.31 6.66 -6.44
N GLY A 151 19.24 6.45 -7.75
CA GLY A 151 18.39 5.42 -8.36
C GLY A 151 16.90 5.65 -8.13
N LYS A 152 16.34 6.69 -8.75
CA LYS A 152 14.91 7.05 -8.70
C LYS A 152 13.99 6.16 -9.56
N THR A 153 14.59 5.46 -10.53
CA THR A 153 13.93 4.49 -11.41
C THR A 153 14.19 3.10 -10.87
#